data_AF-A0A5B7AFW8-F1
#
_entry.id   AF-A0A5B7AFW8-F1
#
_cell.length_a   1.000
_cell.length_b   1.000
_cell.length_c   1.000
_cell.angle_alpha   90.00
_cell.angle_beta   90.00
_cell.angle_gamma   90.00
#
_symmetry.space_group_name_H-M   'P 1'
#
loop_
_entity.id
_entity.type
_entity.pdbx_description
1 polymer ?
#
loop_
_entity_poly.entity_id
_entity_poly.type
_entity_poly.pdbx_seq_one_letter_code
_entity_poly.pdbx_strand_id
1 'polypeptide(L)'
;AESIGDGDIMNVQIRRYRQWQLSQASTLASSIIPAALLHGQREILEQGERNFNRFGGWLGKNSTMRKNFRLLEDLHVHLLASRESNLGRTTLRVDYLALLLNQLTNPLRMLPKDEAVEKVVEFMDSYSISQEDFDTIVEISKFQGHPYPMDGIQPALKAALTKAYNKGSSSRV
;
A
#
# COMPACT_ATOMS: atom_id res chain seq x y z
N ALA A 1 1.46 26.34 6.44
CA ALA A 1 0.96 25.15 5.73
C ALA A 1 -0.02 25.53 4.63
N GLU A 2 -1.00 26.39 4.91
CA GLU A 2 -2.02 26.87 3.94
C GLU A 2 -1.42 27.40 2.63
N SER A 3 -0.43 28.30 2.72
CA SER A 3 0.26 28.85 1.53
C SER A 3 0.84 27.79 0.58
N ILE A 4 1.35 26.66 1.13
CA ILE A 4 1.85 25.55 0.31
C ILE A 4 0.67 24.84 -0.39
N GLY A 5 -0.47 24.70 0.30
CA GLY A 5 -1.71 24.17 -0.29
C GLY A 5 -2.25 25.05 -1.42
N ASP A 6 -2.26 26.37 -1.25
CA ASP A 6 -2.62 27.32 -2.32
C ASP A 6 -1.70 27.18 -3.52
N GLY A 7 -0.39 27.03 -3.26
CA GLY A 7 0.61 26.74 -4.28
C GLY A 7 0.32 25.44 -5.04
N ASP A 8 -0.16 24.39 -4.38
CA ASP A 8 -0.56 23.12 -5.03
C ASP A 8 -1.79 23.31 -5.93
N ILE A 9 -2.81 24.04 -5.48
CA ILE A 9 -3.99 24.38 -6.29
C ILE A 9 -3.58 25.16 -7.54
N MET A 10 -2.71 26.17 -7.40
CA MET A 10 -2.18 26.94 -8.54
C MET A 10 -1.34 26.05 -9.48
N ASN A 11 -0.53 25.15 -8.94
CA ASN A 11 0.28 24.22 -9.72
C ASN A 11 -0.60 23.27 -10.55
N VAL A 12 -1.78 22.86 -10.06
CA VAL A 12 -2.79 22.15 -10.87
C VAL A 12 -3.24 23.02 -12.05
N GLN A 13 -3.52 24.31 -11.84
CA GLN A 13 -3.93 25.21 -12.93
C GLN A 13 -2.84 25.36 -14.00
N ILE A 14 -1.58 25.51 -13.56
CA ILE A 14 -0.42 25.61 -14.44
C ILE A 14 -0.25 24.31 -15.25
N ARG A 15 -0.20 23.16 -14.59
CA ARG A 15 0.15 21.89 -15.26
C ARG A 15 -1.00 21.28 -16.05
N ARG A 16 -2.23 21.35 -15.54
CA ARG A 16 -3.42 20.74 -16.18
C ARG A 16 -4.01 21.62 -17.28
N TYR A 17 -4.05 22.94 -17.06
CA TYR A 17 -4.71 23.88 -17.98
C TYR A 17 -3.73 24.81 -18.70
N ARG A 18 -2.41 24.64 -18.51
CA ARG A 18 -1.35 25.42 -19.18
C ARG A 18 -1.42 26.92 -18.90
N GLN A 19 -1.91 27.31 -17.72
CA GLN A 19 -1.99 28.71 -17.28
C GLN A 19 -0.65 29.21 -16.74
N TRP A 20 0.38 29.28 -17.59
CA TRP A 20 1.75 29.66 -17.20
C TRP A 20 1.87 31.07 -16.62
N GLN A 21 0.92 31.96 -16.90
CA GLN A 21 0.83 33.28 -16.29
C GLN A 21 0.73 33.24 -14.76
N LEU A 22 0.24 32.12 -14.18
CA LEU A 22 0.14 31.93 -12.74
C LEU A 22 1.48 31.56 -12.07
N SER A 23 2.56 31.38 -12.82
CA SER A 23 3.86 30.92 -12.28
C SER A 23 4.42 31.84 -11.19
N GLN A 24 4.21 33.16 -11.32
CA GLN A 24 4.67 34.13 -10.31
C GLN A 24 3.88 33.98 -9.01
N ALA A 25 2.56 33.92 -9.09
CA ALA A 25 1.69 33.70 -7.93
C ALA A 25 1.98 32.34 -7.26
N SER A 26 2.19 31.29 -8.07
CA SER A 26 2.58 29.97 -7.57
C SER A 26 3.91 30.01 -6.82
N THR A 27 4.92 30.72 -7.33
CA THR A 27 6.22 30.87 -6.65
C THR A 27 6.07 31.62 -5.32
N LEU A 28 5.24 32.66 -5.30
CA LEU A 28 4.96 33.42 -4.10
C LEU A 28 4.34 32.53 -3.01
N ALA A 29 3.29 31.78 -3.36
CA ALA A 29 2.57 30.89 -2.45
C ALA A 29 3.39 29.66 -2.01
N SER A 30 4.08 28.99 -2.94
CA SER A 30 4.79 27.74 -2.65
C SER A 30 6.16 27.92 -2.00
N SER A 31 6.85 29.05 -2.24
CA SER A 31 8.25 29.24 -1.83
C SER A 31 8.48 30.47 -0.96
N ILE A 32 8.06 31.66 -1.43
CA ILE A 32 8.43 32.93 -0.77
C ILE A 32 7.69 33.11 0.57
N ILE A 33 6.37 32.96 0.59
CA ILE A 33 5.58 33.12 1.82
C ILE A 33 5.98 32.08 2.87
N PRO A 34 6.07 30.76 2.57
CA PRO A 34 6.53 29.77 3.54
C PRO A 34 7.93 30.08 4.08
N ALA A 35 8.87 30.48 3.21
CA ALA A 35 10.23 30.83 3.64
C ALA A 35 10.27 32.07 4.53
N ALA A 36 9.46 33.09 4.23
CA ALA A 36 9.36 34.29 5.05
C ALA A 36 8.75 34.01 6.43
N LEU A 37 7.79 33.10 6.52
CA LEU A 37 7.17 32.72 7.80
C LEU A 37 8.02 31.78 8.64
N LEU A 38 8.82 30.91 8.00
CA LEU A 38 9.67 29.90 8.65
C LEU A 38 11.15 30.29 8.66
N HIS A 39 11.47 31.57 8.46
CA HIS A 39 12.85 32.04 8.47
C HIS A 39 13.49 31.77 9.84
N GLY A 40 14.75 31.34 9.85
CA GLY A 40 15.46 31.04 11.08
C GLY A 40 16.36 29.81 10.96
N GLN A 41 16.82 29.34 12.11
CA GLN A 41 17.64 28.13 12.17
C GLN A 41 16.75 26.91 11.92
N ARG A 42 17.23 26.00 11.06
CA ARG A 42 16.54 24.74 10.77
C ARG A 42 16.44 23.87 12.03
N GLU A 43 15.24 23.40 12.30
CA GLU A 43 14.96 22.35 13.27
C GLU A 43 15.02 20.96 12.62
N ILE A 44 15.32 19.96 13.43
CA ILE A 44 15.40 18.56 13.01
C ILE A 44 13.99 17.96 13.13
N LEU A 45 13.50 17.26 12.09
CA LEU A 45 12.16 16.67 12.07
C LEU A 45 12.10 15.35 12.86
N GLU A 46 13.18 14.58 12.83
CA GLU A 46 13.28 13.26 13.48
C GLU A 46 14.52 13.17 14.35
N GLN A 47 14.43 12.48 15.50
CA GLN A 47 15.60 12.27 16.36
C GLN A 47 16.72 11.54 15.59
N GLY A 48 17.94 12.10 15.63
CA GLY A 48 19.10 11.53 14.94
C GLY A 48 19.26 11.96 13.48
N GLU A 49 18.36 12.81 12.94
CA GLU A 49 18.53 13.36 11.61
C GLU A 49 19.65 14.41 11.56
N ARG A 50 20.47 14.34 10.51
CA ARG A 50 21.51 15.33 10.23
C ARG A 50 20.87 16.67 9.84
N ASN A 51 21.41 17.77 10.35
CA ASN A 51 20.85 19.11 10.14
C ASN A 51 21.23 19.72 8.77
N PHE A 52 20.71 19.16 7.66
CA PHE A 52 20.87 19.70 6.31
C PHE A 52 19.60 19.53 5.46
N ASN A 53 19.55 20.24 4.33
CA ASN A 53 18.41 20.18 3.39
C ASN A 53 18.31 18.79 2.73
N ARG A 54 17.22 18.06 3.03
CA ARG A 54 16.93 16.76 2.43
C ARG A 54 16.33 16.91 1.04
N PHE A 55 16.59 15.92 0.19
CA PHE A 55 15.82 15.76 -1.04
C PHE A 55 14.35 15.47 -0.71
N GLY A 56 13.43 15.98 -1.53
CA GLY A 56 12.00 15.78 -1.30
C GLY A 56 11.58 14.31 -1.44
N GLY A 57 11.04 13.72 -0.38
CA GLY A 57 10.59 12.31 -0.38
C GLY A 57 9.32 12.03 -1.20
N TRP A 58 8.65 13.07 -1.73
CA TRP A 58 7.37 12.94 -2.41
C TRP A 58 7.44 12.08 -3.67
N LEU A 59 8.49 12.20 -4.49
CA LEU A 59 8.63 11.45 -5.74
C LEU A 59 8.67 9.93 -5.50
N GLY A 60 9.43 9.52 -4.49
CA GLY A 60 9.50 8.11 -4.07
C GLY A 60 8.13 7.62 -3.58
N LYS A 61 7.50 8.36 -2.67
CA LYS A 61 6.17 8.03 -2.13
C LYS A 61 5.10 7.94 -3.24
N ASN A 62 5.10 8.87 -4.20
CA ASN A 62 4.16 8.87 -5.32
C ASN A 62 4.37 7.66 -6.26
N SER A 63 5.61 7.23 -6.47
CA SER A 63 5.89 6.00 -7.24
C SER A 63 5.46 4.74 -6.50
N THR A 64 5.73 4.64 -5.20
CA THR A 64 5.25 3.53 -4.36
C THR A 64 3.73 3.47 -4.33
N MET A 65 3.07 4.61 -4.13
CA MET A 65 1.60 4.70 -4.18
C MET A 65 1.05 4.15 -5.51
N ARG A 66 1.58 4.60 -6.65
CA ARG A 66 1.15 4.13 -7.99
C ARG A 66 1.46 2.65 -8.23
N LYS A 67 2.55 2.11 -7.69
CA LYS A 67 2.83 0.68 -7.72
C LYS A 67 1.75 -0.09 -6.95
N ASN A 68 1.47 0.31 -5.71
CA ASN A 68 0.51 -0.37 -4.85
C ASN A 68 -0.91 -0.32 -5.42
N PHE A 69 -1.30 0.79 -6.07
CA PHE A 69 -2.59 0.86 -6.77
C PHE A 69 -2.74 -0.14 -7.91
N ARG A 70 -1.68 -0.37 -8.70
CA ARG A 70 -1.71 -1.36 -9.78
C ARG A 70 -1.82 -2.79 -9.23
N LEU A 71 -1.03 -3.11 -8.21
CA LEU A 71 -1.10 -4.40 -7.53
C LEU A 71 -2.47 -4.66 -6.90
N LEU A 72 -3.09 -3.63 -6.32
CA LEU A 72 -4.45 -3.73 -5.80
C LEU A 72 -5.49 -3.92 -6.92
N GLU A 73 -5.28 -3.34 -8.09
CA GLU A 73 -6.14 -3.54 -9.26
C GLU A 73 -6.05 -4.98 -9.77
N ASP A 74 -4.85 -5.55 -9.84
CA ASP A 74 -4.64 -6.94 -10.24
C ASP A 74 -5.36 -7.90 -9.28
N LEU A 75 -5.18 -7.69 -7.96
CA LEU A 75 -5.93 -8.41 -6.93
C LEU A 75 -7.44 -8.26 -7.09
N HIS A 76 -7.91 -7.04 -7.38
CA HIS A 76 -9.33 -6.76 -7.54
C HIS A 76 -9.94 -7.54 -8.71
N VAL A 77 -9.21 -7.64 -9.83
CA VAL A 77 -9.64 -8.42 -10.99
C VAL A 77 -9.76 -9.91 -10.65
N HIS A 78 -8.79 -10.47 -9.93
CA HIS A 78 -8.83 -11.88 -9.50
C HIS A 78 -10.01 -12.15 -8.54
N LEU A 79 -10.24 -11.27 -7.57
CA LEU A 79 -11.39 -11.39 -6.65
C LEU A 79 -12.73 -11.30 -7.37
N LEU A 80 -12.86 -10.49 -8.43
CA LEU A 80 -14.06 -10.44 -9.25
C LEU A 80 -14.23 -11.71 -10.11
N ALA A 81 -13.12 -12.29 -10.59
CA ALA A 81 -13.14 -13.53 -11.37
C ALA A 81 -13.70 -14.72 -10.57
N SER A 82 -13.52 -14.71 -9.24
CA SER A 82 -14.08 -15.74 -8.35
C SER A 82 -15.61 -15.78 -8.32
N ARG A 83 -16.29 -14.68 -8.67
CA ARG A 83 -17.76 -14.50 -8.58
C ARG A 83 -18.36 -14.58 -7.17
N GLU A 84 -17.57 -14.91 -6.15
CA GLU A 84 -17.99 -14.89 -4.75
C GLU A 84 -18.17 -13.46 -4.22
N SER A 85 -17.62 -12.47 -4.92
CA SER A 85 -17.55 -11.10 -4.43
C SER A 85 -17.77 -10.10 -5.56
N ASN A 86 -18.58 -9.07 -5.29
CA ASN A 86 -18.78 -7.92 -6.19
C ASN A 86 -18.36 -6.63 -5.47
N LEU A 87 -17.06 -6.52 -5.19
CA LEU A 87 -16.51 -5.37 -4.47
C LEU A 87 -16.14 -4.24 -5.43
N GLY A 88 -16.32 -3.01 -4.98
CA GLY A 88 -15.66 -1.85 -5.59
C GLY A 88 -14.20 -1.73 -5.14
N ARG A 89 -13.34 -1.17 -6.00
CA ARG A 89 -11.90 -0.92 -5.73
C ARG A 89 -11.63 -0.24 -4.39
N THR A 90 -12.45 0.78 -4.06
CA THR A 90 -12.27 1.56 -2.82
C THR A 90 -12.63 0.73 -1.59
N THR A 91 -13.74 0.00 -1.65
CA THR A 91 -14.21 -0.90 -0.59
C THR A 91 -13.19 -2.02 -0.34
N LEU A 92 -12.62 -2.59 -1.40
CA LEU A 92 -11.53 -3.57 -1.28
C LEU A 92 -10.35 -2.99 -0.48
N ARG A 93 -9.91 -1.78 -0.84
CA ARG A 93 -8.76 -1.12 -0.20
C ARG A 93 -8.99 -0.77 1.27
N VAL A 94 -10.15 -0.20 1.58
CA VAL A 94 -10.42 0.44 2.87
C VAL A 94 -10.99 -0.56 3.86
N ASP A 95 -11.95 -1.38 3.43
CA ASP A 95 -12.75 -2.19 4.35
C ASP A 95 -12.30 -3.65 4.36
N TYR A 96 -11.94 -4.22 3.21
CA TYR A 96 -11.70 -5.66 3.09
C TYR A 96 -10.24 -6.08 3.16
N LEU A 97 -9.28 -5.23 2.78
CA LEU A 97 -7.86 -5.63 2.73
C LEU A 97 -7.36 -6.16 4.08
N ALA A 98 -7.73 -5.49 5.17
CA ALA A 98 -7.38 -5.94 6.53
C ALA A 98 -8.08 -7.25 6.91
N LEU A 99 -9.33 -7.46 6.47
CA LEU A 99 -10.08 -8.70 6.70
C LEU A 99 -9.46 -9.87 5.93
N LEU A 100 -9.12 -9.67 4.66
CA LEU A 100 -8.42 -10.65 3.83
C LEU A 100 -7.10 -11.06 4.48
N LEU A 101 -6.30 -10.09 4.91
CA LEU A 101 -5.04 -10.34 5.62
C LEU A 101 -5.25 -11.18 6.88
N ASN A 102 -6.28 -10.88 7.67
CA ASN A 102 -6.60 -11.62 8.88
C ASN A 102 -7.02 -13.07 8.57
N GLN A 103 -7.85 -13.29 7.54
CA GLN A 103 -8.24 -14.65 7.12
C GLN A 103 -7.05 -15.45 6.58
N LEU A 104 -6.07 -14.79 5.97
CA LEU A 104 -4.86 -15.42 5.43
C LEU A 104 -3.79 -15.71 6.51
N THR A 105 -3.72 -14.89 7.56
CA THR A 105 -2.63 -14.97 8.57
C THR A 105 -3.05 -15.59 9.90
N ASN A 106 -4.27 -15.36 10.37
CA ASN A 106 -4.70 -15.84 11.69
C ASN A 106 -4.81 -17.36 11.77
N PRO A 107 -5.34 -18.09 10.76
CA PRO A 107 -5.33 -19.55 10.79
C PRO A 107 -3.92 -20.12 10.95
N LEU A 108 -2.93 -19.54 10.28
CA LEU A 108 -1.52 -19.95 10.35
C LEU A 108 -0.88 -19.73 11.74
N ARG A 109 -1.48 -18.89 12.59
CA ARG A 109 -1.01 -18.64 13.96
C ARG A 109 -1.73 -19.50 14.99
N MET A 110 -3.02 -19.73 14.79
CA MET A 110 -3.92 -20.27 15.83
C MET A 110 -4.21 -21.76 15.67
N LEU A 111 -4.22 -22.28 14.44
CA LEU A 111 -4.62 -23.65 14.16
C LEU A 111 -3.40 -24.59 14.05
N PRO A 112 -3.61 -25.90 14.24
CA PRO A 112 -2.60 -26.91 13.92
C PRO A 112 -2.16 -26.84 12.46
N LYS A 113 -0.92 -27.28 12.18
CA LYS A 113 -0.25 -27.06 10.90
C LYS A 113 -1.07 -27.46 9.67
N ASP A 114 -1.60 -28.67 9.66
CA ASP A 114 -2.24 -29.23 8.46
C ASP A 114 -3.62 -28.58 8.23
N GLU A 115 -4.41 -28.37 9.30
CA GLU A 115 -5.70 -27.68 9.27
C GLU A 115 -5.55 -26.20 8.87
N ALA A 116 -4.50 -25.53 9.37
CA ALA A 116 -4.23 -24.14 9.04
C ALA A 116 -3.94 -23.96 7.55
N VAL A 117 -3.12 -24.85 6.97
CA VAL A 117 -2.75 -24.80 5.56
C VAL A 117 -3.96 -25.10 4.68
N GLU A 118 -4.74 -26.13 5.01
CA GLU A 118 -5.95 -26.48 4.27
C GLU A 118 -6.94 -25.32 4.23
N LYS A 119 -7.25 -24.72 5.39
CA LYS A 119 -8.18 -23.60 5.49
C LYS A 119 -7.74 -22.37 4.68
N VAL A 120 -6.45 -22.05 4.70
CA VAL A 120 -5.93 -20.90 3.94
C VAL A 120 -5.94 -21.18 2.44
N VAL A 121 -5.59 -22.39 2.01
CA VAL A 121 -5.66 -22.77 0.60
C VAL A 121 -7.10 -22.76 0.11
N GLU A 122 -8.05 -23.34 0.86
CA GLU A 122 -9.47 -23.29 0.51
C GLU A 122 -9.99 -21.85 0.40
N PHE A 123 -9.59 -20.97 1.32
CA PHE A 123 -9.92 -19.55 1.24
C PHE A 123 -9.33 -18.89 0.00
N MET A 124 -8.06 -19.14 -0.31
CA MET A 124 -7.43 -18.63 -1.52
C MET A 124 -8.18 -19.11 -2.77
N ASP A 125 -8.65 -20.34 -2.77
CA ASP A 125 -9.36 -20.94 -3.90
C ASP A 125 -10.73 -20.31 -4.10
N SER A 126 -11.49 -20.17 -3.01
CA SER A 126 -12.83 -19.59 -3.04
C SER A 126 -12.83 -18.18 -3.62
N TYR A 127 -11.81 -17.38 -3.33
CA TYR A 127 -11.68 -16.01 -3.82
C TYR A 127 -10.73 -15.86 -5.02
N SER A 128 -10.28 -16.97 -5.61
CA SER A 128 -9.32 -16.97 -6.73
C SER A 128 -8.04 -16.16 -6.46
N ILE A 129 -7.58 -16.14 -5.22
CA ILE A 129 -6.36 -15.46 -4.77
C ILE A 129 -5.15 -16.32 -5.16
N SER A 130 -4.26 -15.77 -5.98
CA SER A 130 -3.01 -16.42 -6.33
C SER A 130 -1.96 -16.31 -5.22
N GLN A 131 -0.87 -17.07 -5.35
CA GLN A 131 0.28 -16.93 -4.45
C GLN A 131 0.90 -15.51 -4.55
N GLU A 132 0.89 -14.90 -5.73
CA GLU A 132 1.38 -13.53 -5.95
C GLU A 132 0.46 -12.49 -5.30
N ASP A 133 -0.85 -12.72 -5.33
CA ASP A 133 -1.85 -11.88 -4.66
C ASP A 133 -1.69 -11.93 -3.13
N PHE A 134 -1.42 -13.12 -2.59
CA PHE A 134 -1.15 -13.29 -1.16
C PHE A 134 0.07 -12.46 -0.73
N ASP A 135 1.18 -12.56 -1.46
CA ASP A 135 2.39 -11.77 -1.18
C ASP A 135 2.11 -10.26 -1.33
N THR A 136 1.30 -9.89 -2.31
CA THR A 136 0.84 -8.52 -2.52
C THR A 136 0.01 -7.98 -1.36
N ILE A 137 -0.97 -8.74 -0.86
CA ILE A 137 -1.80 -8.35 0.29
C ILE A 137 -0.92 -8.11 1.52
N VAL A 138 0.07 -8.99 1.74
CA VAL A 138 1.02 -8.89 2.86
C VAL A 138 1.92 -7.66 2.71
N GLU A 139 2.44 -7.39 1.52
CA GLU A 139 3.30 -6.25 1.24
C GLU A 139 2.57 -4.91 1.41
N ILE A 140 1.36 -4.78 0.87
CA ILE A 140 0.56 -3.55 0.96
C ILE A 140 0.10 -3.29 2.39
N SER A 141 -0.05 -4.34 3.20
CA SER A 141 -0.45 -4.25 4.61
C SER A 141 0.69 -3.88 5.56
N LYS A 142 1.89 -3.56 5.06
CA LYS A 142 3.01 -3.08 5.86
C LYS A 142 2.83 -1.59 6.21
N PHE A 143 2.67 -1.30 7.50
CA PHE A 143 2.59 0.06 8.02
C PHE A 143 3.77 0.36 8.93
N GLN A 144 4.32 1.58 8.83
CA GLN A 144 5.40 2.03 9.71
C GLN A 144 4.94 2.01 11.17
N GLY A 145 5.76 1.44 12.05
CA GLY A 145 5.44 1.31 13.49
C GLY A 145 4.53 0.14 13.85
N HIS A 146 4.08 -0.67 12.87
CA HIS A 146 3.31 -1.88 13.12
C HIS A 146 4.15 -3.15 12.89
N PRO A 147 3.89 -4.25 13.64
CA PRO A 147 4.56 -5.52 13.41
C PRO A 147 4.27 -6.04 12.01
N TYR A 148 5.21 -6.81 11.45
CA TYR A 148 5.04 -7.34 10.11
C TYR A 148 3.91 -8.39 10.11
N PRO A 149 2.97 -8.39 9.13
CA PRO A 149 1.82 -9.27 9.18
C PRO A 149 2.13 -10.77 9.21
N MET A 150 3.34 -11.20 8.82
CA MET A 150 3.78 -12.60 8.89
C MET A 150 4.70 -12.90 10.08
N ASP A 151 4.87 -11.96 11.02
CA ASP A 151 5.59 -12.21 12.25
C ASP A 151 4.84 -13.25 13.11
N GLY A 152 5.61 -14.14 13.72
CA GLY A 152 5.12 -15.25 14.53
C GLY A 152 4.75 -16.53 13.76
N ILE A 153 4.72 -16.50 12.42
CA ILE A 153 4.41 -17.70 11.61
C ILE A 153 5.70 -18.48 11.33
N GLN A 154 5.73 -19.76 11.71
CA GLN A 154 6.91 -20.61 11.54
C GLN A 154 7.29 -20.76 10.04
N PRO A 155 8.59 -20.75 9.68
CA PRO A 155 9.01 -20.95 8.29
C PRO A 155 8.51 -22.28 7.68
N ALA A 156 8.40 -23.33 8.49
CA ALA A 156 7.87 -24.62 8.06
C ALA A 156 6.40 -24.57 7.60
N LEU A 157 5.60 -23.67 8.18
CA LEU A 157 4.21 -23.42 7.78
C LEU A 157 4.15 -22.71 6.43
N LYS A 158 5.00 -21.70 6.20
CA LYS A 158 5.08 -20.99 4.92
C LYS A 158 5.44 -21.93 3.77
N ALA A 159 6.45 -22.78 3.99
CA ALA A 159 6.85 -23.79 3.00
C ALA A 159 5.73 -24.83 2.74
N ALA A 160 5.01 -25.25 3.79
CA ALA A 160 3.89 -26.17 3.65
C ALA A 160 2.72 -25.54 2.86
N LEU A 161 2.41 -24.26 3.12
CA LEU A 161 1.38 -23.50 2.40
C LEU A 161 1.69 -23.44 0.90
N THR A 162 2.90 -23.01 0.52
CA THR A 162 3.30 -22.94 -0.90
C THR A 162 3.23 -24.32 -1.57
N LYS A 163 3.65 -25.38 -0.87
CA LYS A 163 3.58 -26.75 -1.41
C LYS A 163 2.14 -27.23 -1.59
N ALA A 164 1.26 -26.94 -0.63
CA ALA A 164 -0.15 -27.31 -0.69
C ALA A 164 -0.89 -26.57 -1.79
N TYR A 165 -0.69 -25.26 -1.91
CA TYR A 165 -1.25 -24.44 -2.99
C TYR A 165 -0.84 -24.98 -4.38
N ASN A 166 0.46 -25.23 -4.60
CA ASN A 166 0.95 -25.76 -5.88
C ASN A 166 0.39 -27.15 -6.20
N LYS A 167 0.18 -28.01 -5.19
CA LYS A 167 -0.45 -29.32 -5.38
C LYS A 167 -1.91 -29.18 -5.81
N GLY A 168 -2.66 -28.27 -5.21
CA GLY A 168 -4.05 -27.96 -5.58
C GLY A 168 -4.17 -27.23 -6.92
N SER A 169 -3.15 -26.48 -7.33
CA SER A 169 -3.12 -25.79 -8.63
C SER A 169 -3.06 -26.75 -9.82
N SER A 170 -2.53 -27.97 -9.67
CA SER A 170 -2.49 -28.95 -10.76
C SER A 170 -3.88 -29.44 -11.21
N SER A 171 -4.91 -29.25 -10.39
CA SER A 171 -6.31 -29.52 -10.78
C SER A 171 -7.05 -28.27 -11.29
N ARG A 172 -6.34 -27.13 -11.42
CA ARG A 172 -6.85 -25.82 -11.87
C ARG A 172 -6.23 -25.48 -13.22
N VAL A 173 -6.55 -26.28 -14.23
CA VAL A 173 -6.29 -25.96 -15.63
C VAL A 173 -7.44 -25.12 -16.15
#